data_AF-A0A2E3C1S0-F1
#
_entry.id   AF-A0A2E3C1S0-F1
#
_cell.length_a   1.000
_cell.length_b   1.000
_cell.length_c   1.000
_cell.angle_alpha   90.00
_cell.angle_beta   90.00
_cell.angle_gamma   90.00
#
_symmetry.space_group_name_H-M   'P 1'
#
loop_
_entity.id
_entity.type
_entity.pdbx_description
1 polymer ?
#
loop_
_entity_poly.entity_id
_entity_poly.type
_entity_poly.pdbx_seq_one_letter_code
_entity_poly.pdbx_strand_id
1 'polypeptide(L)'
;MSSHLKHTPGPWLADGFFVSTKDDEHSIVSAVISKPDEELKANAHLIAAAPDLLEACEAALKKLNSICQHSNAAHEAQTMIREAINKAKGLSS
;
A
#
# COMPACT_ATOMS: atom_id res chain seq x y z
N MET A 1 11.35 -23.10 0.69
CA MET A 1 11.41 -21.98 -0.27
C MET A 1 10.42 -20.93 0.22
N SER A 2 10.90 -19.80 0.74
CA SER A 2 10.01 -18.69 1.10
C SER A 2 9.53 -18.04 -0.19
N SER A 3 8.25 -18.17 -0.52
CA SER A 3 7.68 -17.46 -1.67
C SER A 3 7.68 -15.97 -1.36
N HIS A 4 8.64 -15.23 -1.88
CA HIS A 4 8.55 -13.78 -1.94
C HIS A 4 7.33 -13.46 -2.81
N LEU A 5 6.22 -13.05 -2.19
CA LEU A 5 5.04 -12.59 -2.90
C LEU A 5 5.46 -11.45 -3.83
N LYS A 6 5.24 -11.64 -5.14
CA LYS A 6 5.51 -10.62 -6.15
C LYS A 6 4.32 -9.66 -6.13
N HIS A 7 4.50 -8.47 -5.57
CA HIS A 7 3.55 -7.38 -5.73
C HIS A 7 3.75 -6.75 -7.11
N THR A 8 2.67 -6.29 -7.73
CA THR A 8 2.73 -5.47 -8.95
C THR A 8 3.34 -4.12 -8.58
N PRO A 9 4.49 -3.71 -9.14
CA PRO A 9 5.03 -2.39 -8.85
C PRO A 9 4.05 -1.30 -9.29
N GLY A 10 4.00 -0.20 -8.53
CA GLY A 10 3.34 1.03 -8.97
C GLY A 10 4.19 1.82 -9.96
N PRO A 11 3.69 2.97 -10.45
CA PRO A 11 2.43 3.60 -10.09
C PRO A 11 1.21 2.97 -10.78
N TRP A 12 0.04 3.11 -10.16
CA TRP A 12 -1.24 2.64 -10.69
C TRP A 12 -2.18 3.82 -10.99
N LEU A 13 -3.14 3.60 -11.87
CA LEU A 13 -4.18 4.56 -12.23
C LEU A 13 -5.54 4.00 -11.84
N ALA A 14 -6.41 4.83 -11.26
CA ALA A 14 -7.82 4.52 -11.10
C ALA A 14 -8.60 5.09 -12.30
N ASP A 15 -9.34 4.24 -13.00
CA ASP A 15 -10.25 4.62 -14.07
C ASP A 15 -11.63 3.98 -13.84
N GLY A 16 -12.57 4.80 -13.36
CA GLY A 16 -13.90 4.36 -12.96
C GLY A 16 -13.85 3.33 -11.85
N PHE A 17 -14.02 2.05 -12.22
CA PHE A 17 -14.01 0.89 -11.31
C PHE A 17 -12.80 -0.02 -11.50
N PHE A 18 -11.89 0.33 -12.41
CA PHE A 18 -10.66 -0.40 -12.64
C PHE A 18 -9.46 0.32 -12.04
N VAL A 19 -8.48 -0.46 -11.61
CA VAL A 19 -7.14 0.01 -11.30
C VAL A 19 -6.17 -0.66 -12.27
N SER A 20 -5.36 0.11 -12.97
CA SER A 20 -4.42 -0.37 -13.99
C SER A 20 -2.99 0.11 -13.73
N THR A 21 -2.00 -0.52 -14.39
CA THR A 21 -0.63 -0.02 -14.42
C THR A 21 -0.56 1.31 -15.17
N LYS A 22 0.35 2.19 -14.76
CA LYS A 22 0.66 3.45 -15.45
C LYS A 22 1.82 3.26 -16.46
N ASP A 23 1.80 2.17 -17.19
CA ASP A 23 2.72 1.89 -18.29
C ASP A 23 1.95 1.88 -19.62
N ASP A 24 2.65 1.72 -20.73
CA ASP A 24 2.02 1.74 -22.06
C ASP A 24 0.99 0.60 -22.23
N GLU A 25 1.13 -0.49 -21.47
CA GLU A 25 0.27 -1.67 -21.54
C GLU A 25 -1.06 -1.51 -20.79
N HIS A 26 -1.14 -0.62 -19.79
CA HIS A 26 -2.34 -0.35 -18.98
C HIS A 26 -3.01 -1.64 -18.44
N SER A 27 -2.20 -2.61 -18.03
CA SER A 27 -2.66 -3.89 -17.50
C SER A 27 -3.54 -3.69 -16.28
N ILE A 28 -4.69 -4.37 -16.23
CA ILE A 28 -5.61 -4.30 -15.07
C ILE A 28 -4.94 -4.97 -13.86
N VAL A 29 -4.77 -4.19 -12.80
CA VAL A 29 -4.26 -4.63 -11.49
C VAL A 29 -5.40 -5.07 -10.58
N SER A 30 -6.54 -4.37 -10.64
CA SER A 30 -7.71 -4.67 -9.82
C SER A 30 -9.01 -4.18 -10.46
N ALA A 31 -10.13 -4.77 -10.07
CA ALA A 31 -11.47 -4.30 -10.39
C ALA A 31 -12.28 -4.21 -9.08
N VAL A 32 -12.88 -3.05 -8.82
CA VAL A 32 -13.72 -2.84 -7.64
C VAL A 32 -15.14 -3.28 -7.97
N ILE A 33 -15.62 -4.31 -7.27
CA ILE A 33 -16.97 -4.86 -7.45
C ILE A 33 -17.80 -4.51 -6.21
N SER A 34 -18.66 -3.50 -6.34
CA SER A 34 -19.63 -3.06 -5.33
C SER A 34 -20.91 -2.57 -6.01
N LYS A 35 -21.92 -2.18 -5.23
CA LYS A 35 -23.06 -1.44 -5.79
C LYS A 35 -22.55 -0.15 -6.45
N PRO A 36 -23.09 0.24 -7.62
CA PRO A 36 -22.64 1.46 -8.30
C PRO A 36 -22.99 2.70 -7.48
N ASP A 37 -21.99 3.28 -6.82
CA ASP A 37 -22.07 4.56 -6.14
C ASP A 37 -20.67 5.22 -6.06
N GLU A 38 -20.59 6.35 -5.35
CA GLU A 38 -19.35 7.10 -5.18
C GLU A 38 -18.32 6.35 -4.31
N GLU A 39 -18.72 5.39 -3.47
CA GLU A 39 -17.80 4.58 -2.67
C GLU A 39 -16.93 3.70 -3.56
N LEU A 40 -17.49 3.23 -4.68
CA LEU A 40 -16.76 2.40 -5.64
C LEU A 40 -15.59 3.16 -6.27
N LYS A 41 -15.78 4.42 -6.67
CA LYS A 41 -14.70 5.26 -7.21
C LYS A 41 -13.68 5.59 -6.13
N ALA A 42 -14.15 5.90 -4.92
CA ALA A 42 -13.28 6.18 -3.78
C ALA A 42 -12.37 4.98 -3.45
N ASN A 43 -12.92 3.76 -3.50
CA ASN A 43 -12.16 2.53 -3.29
C ASN A 43 -11.14 2.29 -4.40
N ALA A 44 -11.48 2.54 -5.67
CA ALA A 44 -10.53 2.42 -6.77
C ALA A 44 -9.36 3.41 -6.60
N HIS A 45 -9.65 4.65 -6.22
CA HIS A 45 -8.61 5.65 -5.89
C HIS A 45 -7.74 5.21 -4.71
N LEU A 46 -8.34 4.68 -3.65
CA LEU A 46 -7.60 4.19 -2.48
C LEU A 46 -6.65 3.03 -2.84
N ILE A 47 -7.12 2.08 -3.66
CA ILE A 47 -6.30 0.97 -4.14
C ILE A 47 -5.18 1.48 -5.05
N ALA A 48 -5.46 2.39 -5.98
CA ALA A 48 -4.46 2.96 -6.87
C ALA A 48 -3.34 3.69 -6.12
N ALA A 49 -3.63 4.27 -4.95
CA ALA A 49 -2.65 4.93 -4.07
C ALA A 49 -1.82 3.95 -3.23
N ALA A 50 -2.11 2.65 -3.23
CA ALA A 50 -1.42 1.68 -2.37
C ALA A 50 0.11 1.64 -2.52
N PRO A 51 0.71 1.77 -3.74
CA PRO A 51 2.16 1.87 -3.88
C PRO A 51 2.74 3.10 -3.16
N ASP A 52 2.12 4.27 -3.33
CA ASP A 52 2.57 5.53 -2.72
C ASP A 52 2.40 5.48 -1.20
N LEU A 53 1.31 4.89 -0.72
CA LEU A 53 1.08 4.68 0.71
C LEU A 53 2.12 3.74 1.33
N LEU A 54 2.54 2.68 0.61
CA LEU A 54 3.60 1.78 1.06
C LEU A 54 4.94 2.51 1.15
N GLU A 55 5.31 3.28 0.12
CA GLU A 55 6.54 4.09 0.13
C GLU A 55 6.54 5.11 1.29
N ALA A 56 5.41 5.79 1.50
CA ALA A 56 5.24 6.73 2.61
C ALA A 56 5.41 6.04 3.97
N CYS A 57 4.83 4.85 4.16
CA CYS A 57 4.99 4.06 5.37
C CYS A 57 6.46 3.67 5.62
N GLU A 58 7.18 3.24 4.59
CA GLU A 58 8.59 2.88 4.68
C GLU A 58 9.46 4.09 5.05
N ALA A 59 9.23 5.23 4.41
CA ALA A 59 9.91 6.48 4.71
C ALA A 59 9.63 6.94 6.16
N ALA A 60 8.37 6.85 6.60
CA ALA A 60 7.96 7.19 7.96
C ALA A 60 8.64 6.28 9.00
N LEU A 61 8.64 4.95 8.78
CA LEU A 61 9.29 4.01 9.69
C LEU A 61 10.80 4.28 9.81
N LYS A 62 11.47 4.57 8.69
CA LYS A 62 12.89 4.94 8.67
C LYS A 62 13.17 6.20 9.50
N LYS A 63 12.31 7.22 9.39
CA LYS A 63 12.44 8.46 10.18
C LYS A 63 12.14 8.23 11.67
N LEU A 64 11.08 7.49 12.00
CA LEU A 64 10.73 7.15 13.38
C LEU A 64 11.84 6.36 14.07
N ASN A 65 12.46 5.40 13.38
CA ASN A 65 13.60 4.65 13.92
C ASN A 65 14.83 5.54 14.16
N SER A 66 15.00 6.62 13.40
CA SER A 66 16.11 7.57 13.60
C SER A 66 15.86 8.54 14.75
N ILE A 67 14.62 9.00 14.95
CA ILE A 67 14.28 10.02 15.95
C ILE A 67 14.10 9.39 17.33
N CYS A 68 13.55 8.18 17.38
CA CYS A 68 13.03 7.60 18.62
C CYS A 68 13.90 6.47 19.18
N GLN A 69 15.20 6.43 18.86
CA GLN A 69 16.13 5.37 19.29
C GLN A 69 16.14 5.10 20.81
N HIS A 70 15.61 6.03 21.62
CA HIS A 70 15.59 5.96 23.08
C HIS A 70 14.24 6.34 23.72
N SER A 71 13.11 6.36 22.97
CA SER A 71 11.80 6.77 23.51
C SER A 71 10.71 5.71 23.32
N ASN A 72 10.10 5.28 24.43
CA ASN A 72 8.97 4.33 24.44
C ASN A 72 7.71 4.89 23.77
N ALA A 73 7.58 6.22 23.64
CA ALA A 73 6.38 6.86 23.09
C ALA A 73 6.16 6.57 21.59
N ALA A 74 7.20 6.21 20.84
CA ALA A 74 7.09 5.92 19.41
C ALA A 74 6.93 4.43 19.09
N HIS A 75 6.99 3.57 20.11
CA HIS A 75 7.04 2.12 19.92
C HIS A 75 5.75 1.57 19.29
N GLU A 76 4.60 2.12 19.69
CA GLU A 76 3.29 1.73 19.16
C GLU A 76 3.17 2.10 17.67
N ALA A 77 3.47 3.34 17.31
CA ALA A 77 3.44 3.80 15.91
C ALA A 77 4.41 3.03 15.01
N GLN A 78 5.63 2.77 15.49
CA GLN A 78 6.59 1.93 14.77
C GLN A 78 6.07 0.51 14.55
N THR A 79 5.39 -0.06 15.55
CA THR A 79 4.83 -1.41 15.47
C THR A 79 3.68 -1.44 14.46
N MET A 80 2.74 -0.51 14.53
CA MET A 80 1.63 -0.42 13.56
C MET A 80 2.13 -0.25 12.12
N ILE A 81 3.09 0.65 11.88
CA ILE A 81 3.64 0.88 10.53
C ILE A 81 4.39 -0.35 10.03
N ARG A 82 5.20 -0.99 10.90
CA ARG A 82 5.92 -2.22 10.54
C ARG A 82 4.97 -3.36 10.18
N GLU A 83 3.89 -3.54 10.93
CA GLU A 83 2.86 -4.54 10.63
C GLU A 83 2.15 -4.24 9.31
N ALA A 84 1.80 -2.97 9.05
CA ALA A 84 1.19 -2.57 7.80
C ALA A 84 2.10 -2.86 6.60
N ILE A 85 3.40 -2.52 6.69
CA ILE A 85 4.40 -2.83 5.66
C ILE A 85 4.52 -4.34 5.46
N ASN A 86 4.59 -5.11 6.54
CA ASN A 86 4.68 -6.57 6.46
C ASN A 86 3.44 -7.17 5.80
N LYS A 87 2.24 -6.67 6.10
CA LYS A 87 1.00 -7.11 5.44
C LYS A 87 1.03 -6.78 3.95
N ALA A 88 1.39 -5.55 3.59
CA ALA A 88 1.48 -5.10 2.20
C ALA A 88 2.53 -5.90 1.38
N LYS A 89 3.65 -6.28 2.00
CA LYS A 89 4.69 -7.12 1.37
C LYS A 89 4.40 -8.63 1.45
N GLY A 90 3.30 -9.03 2.08
CA GLY A 90 2.97 -10.43 2.29
C GLY A 90 3.95 -11.20 3.19
N LEU A 91 4.58 -10.49 4.13
CA LEU A 91 5.54 -11.03 5.11
C LEU A 91 4.87 -11.42 6.45
N SER A 92 3.54 -11.33 6.52
CA SER A 92 2.77 -11.65 7.73
C SER A 92 2.26 -13.09 7.63
N SER A 93 2.72 -13.98 8.51
CA SER A 93 2.16 -15.33 8.72
C SER A 93 1.02 -15.29 9.71
#